data_AF-A0A2V2RZZ5-F1
#
_entry.id   AF-A0A2V2RZZ5-F1
#
_cell.length_a   1.000
_cell.length_b   1.000
_cell.length_c   1.000
_cell.angle_alpha   90.00
_cell.angle_beta   90.00
_cell.angle_gamma   90.00
#
_symmetry.space_group_name_H-M   'P 1'
#
loop_
_entity.id
_entity.type
_entity.pdbx_description
1 polymer ?
#
loop_
_entity_poly.entity_id
_entity_poly.type
_entity_poly.pdbx_seq_one_letter_code
_entity_poly.pdbx_strand_id
1 'polypeptide(L)'
;MKNLNLILLALALSAGGLYFFKSRGSEPSTFQLTEFATIRWGGRDNTHIVRPNGRVEFVGTLWSKVKRPDRTDERSFYMNVAMNALAHEGFEFAGMTSDEIIMRRPISR
;
A
#
# COMPACT_ATOMS: atom_id res chain seq x y z
N MET A 1 -31.31 -35.65 37.83
CA MET A 1 -31.18 -35.86 36.36
C MET A 1 -31.42 -34.60 35.51
N LYS A 2 -32.21 -33.61 35.93
CA LYS A 2 -32.47 -32.38 35.14
C LYS A 2 -31.22 -31.51 34.85
N ASN A 3 -30.24 -31.49 35.75
CA ASN A 3 -29.06 -30.62 35.62
C ASN A 3 -28.01 -31.14 34.61
N LEU A 4 -28.04 -32.44 34.27
CA LEU A 4 -27.09 -33.04 33.34
C LEU A 4 -27.33 -32.55 31.90
N ASN A 5 -28.60 -32.38 31.52
CA ASN A 5 -28.98 -31.88 30.19
C ASN A 5 -28.58 -30.41 29.98
N LEU A 6 -28.63 -29.59 31.04
CA LEU A 6 -28.19 -28.19 31.00
C LEU A 6 -26.68 -28.06 30.78
N ILE A 7 -25.88 -28.92 31.41
CA ILE A 7 -24.42 -28.92 31.26
C ILE A 7 -24.01 -29.35 29.85
N LEU A 8 -24.67 -30.38 29.30
CA LEU A 8 -24.42 -30.86 27.94
C LEU A 8 -24.78 -29.82 26.88
N LEU A 9 -25.86 -29.07 27.07
CA LEU A 9 -26.26 -28.00 26.16
C LEU A 9 -25.26 -26.82 26.19
N ALA A 10 -24.78 -26.44 27.38
CA ALA A 10 -23.78 -25.38 27.53
C ALA A 10 -22.45 -25.75 26.86
N LEU A 11 -22.01 -27.00 26.98
CA LEU A 11 -20.81 -27.53 26.30
C LEU A 11 -20.98 -27.55 24.77
N ALA A 12 -22.15 -27.94 24.27
CA ALA A 12 -22.41 -27.94 22.83
C ALA A 12 -22.40 -26.52 22.23
N LEU A 13 -22.96 -25.54 22.94
CA LEU A 13 -22.97 -24.13 22.51
C LEU A 13 -21.57 -23.51 22.54
N SER A 14 -20.77 -23.81 23.55
CA SER A 14 -19.40 -23.30 23.65
C SER A 14 -18.46 -23.96 22.63
N ALA A 15 -18.61 -25.26 22.37
CA ALA A 15 -17.91 -25.95 21.29
C ALA A 15 -18.28 -25.41 19.90
N GLY A 16 -19.58 -25.16 19.65
CA GLY A 16 -20.07 -24.56 18.40
C GLY A 16 -19.56 -23.13 18.20
N GLY A 17 -19.54 -22.31 19.26
CA GLY A 17 -18.99 -20.97 19.22
C GLY A 17 -17.49 -20.96 18.88
N LEU A 18 -16.69 -21.80 19.55
CA LEU A 18 -15.25 -21.92 19.29
C LEU A 18 -14.95 -22.38 17.85
N TYR A 19 -15.77 -23.26 17.29
CA TYR A 19 -15.62 -23.69 15.89
C TYR A 19 -15.92 -22.57 14.90
N PHE A 20 -16.92 -21.73 15.20
CA PHE A 20 -17.28 -20.56 14.39
C PHE A 20 -16.24 -19.43 14.45
N PHE A 21 -15.58 -19.25 15.59
CA PHE A 21 -14.48 -18.28 15.71
C PHE A 21 -13.20 -18.75 15.01
N LYS A 22 -12.93 -20.06 15.01
CA LYS A 22 -11.75 -20.64 14.34
C LYS A 22 -11.81 -20.52 12.81
N SER A 23 -13.00 -20.54 12.22
CA SER A 23 -13.17 -20.46 10.76
C SER A 23 -13.06 -19.05 10.17
N ARG A 24 -13.00 -17.99 11.00
CA ARG A 24 -12.78 -16.60 10.53
C ARG A 24 -11.32 -16.20 10.39
N GLY A 25 -10.38 -17.12 10.59
CA GLY A 25 -8.96 -16.83 10.79
C GLY A 25 -8.02 -17.01 9.59
N SER A 26 -8.51 -17.35 8.39
CA SER A 26 -7.62 -17.37 7.21
C SER A 26 -8.39 -17.00 5.95
N GLU A 27 -8.35 -15.72 5.59
CA GLU A 27 -8.50 -15.38 4.17
C GLU A 27 -7.40 -16.13 3.41
N PRO A 28 -7.74 -16.88 2.34
CA PRO A 28 -6.71 -17.43 1.48
C PRO A 28 -5.95 -16.25 0.88
N SER A 29 -4.72 -16.02 1.35
CA SER A 29 -3.82 -15.03 0.78
C SER A 29 -3.43 -15.53 -0.60
N THR A 30 -4.30 -15.33 -1.59
CA THR A 30 -3.89 -15.35 -2.97
C THR A 30 -2.87 -14.22 -3.06
N PHE A 31 -1.58 -14.54 -3.05
CA PHE A 31 -0.52 -13.54 -3.20
C PHE A 31 -0.74 -12.88 -4.56
N GLN A 32 -1.45 -11.75 -4.55
CA GLN A 32 -1.69 -10.98 -5.74
C GLN A 32 -0.33 -10.43 -6.16
N LEU A 33 0.14 -10.86 -7.34
CA LEU A 33 1.39 -10.35 -7.90
C LEU A 33 1.31 -8.83 -7.91
N THR A 34 2.22 -8.21 -7.20
CA THR A 34 2.25 -6.77 -6.98
C THR A 34 3.53 -6.25 -7.59
N GLU A 35 3.42 -5.19 -8.36
CA GLU A 35 4.59 -4.49 -8.87
C GLU A 35 4.82 -3.19 -8.13
N PHE A 36 6.09 -2.76 -8.07
CA PHE A 36 6.54 -1.63 -7.27
C PHE A 36 7.23 -0.58 -8.13
N ALA A 37 6.99 0.68 -7.79
CA ALA A 37 7.73 1.82 -8.31
C ALA A 37 8.31 2.61 -7.14
N THR A 38 9.50 3.16 -7.33
CA THR A 38 10.17 3.97 -6.29
C THR A 38 10.42 5.36 -6.82
N ILE A 39 9.91 6.38 -6.13
CA ILE A 39 10.26 7.78 -6.36
C ILE A 39 11.46 8.08 -5.47
N ARG A 40 12.59 8.53 -6.05
CA ARG A 40 13.80 8.86 -5.30
C ARG A 40 14.13 10.34 -5.42
N TRP A 41 14.17 11.02 -4.28
CA TRP A 41 14.53 12.43 -4.22
C TRP A 41 16.03 12.62 -4.49
N GLY A 42 16.34 13.48 -5.46
CA GLY A 42 17.71 13.88 -5.80
C GLY A 42 17.90 15.40 -5.90
N GLY A 43 16.91 16.18 -5.45
CA GLY A 43 16.80 17.60 -5.78
C GLY A 43 15.96 17.83 -7.04
N ARG A 44 15.79 19.11 -7.42
CA ARG A 44 14.91 19.54 -8.52
C ARG A 44 15.19 18.80 -9.84
N ASP A 45 16.44 18.63 -10.19
CA ASP A 45 16.79 18.13 -11.52
C ASP A 45 17.11 16.63 -11.56
N ASN A 46 17.43 16.02 -10.41
CA ASN A 46 17.88 14.63 -10.34
C ASN A 46 16.87 13.65 -9.75
N THR A 47 15.68 14.13 -9.38
CA THR A 47 14.63 13.23 -8.90
C THR A 47 14.13 12.36 -10.05
N HIS A 48 13.95 11.09 -9.75
CA HIS A 48 13.60 10.08 -10.72
C HIS A 48 12.67 9.03 -10.13
N ILE A 49 12.02 8.31 -11.03
CA ILE A 49 11.16 7.18 -10.74
C ILE A 49 11.85 5.93 -11.27
N VAL A 50 12.03 4.94 -10.41
CA VAL A 50 12.41 3.58 -10.80
C VAL A 50 11.12 2.80 -11.03
N ARG A 51 10.89 2.39 -12.29
CA ARG A 51 9.68 1.67 -12.72
C ARG A 51 9.78 0.16 -12.39
N PRO A 52 8.65 -0.56 -12.38
CA PRO A 52 8.64 -2.01 -12.19
C PRO A 52 9.56 -2.81 -13.11
N ASN A 53 9.75 -2.34 -14.34
CA ASN A 53 10.62 -2.95 -15.34
C ASN A 53 12.11 -2.58 -15.16
N GLY A 54 12.48 -1.86 -14.09
CA GLY A 54 13.83 -1.37 -13.84
C GLY A 54 14.21 -0.11 -14.62
N ARG A 55 13.32 0.44 -15.46
CA ARG A 55 13.58 1.70 -16.16
C ARG A 55 13.63 2.86 -15.18
N VAL A 56 14.62 3.73 -15.34
CA VAL A 56 14.75 4.97 -14.57
C VAL A 56 14.23 6.14 -15.41
N GLU A 57 13.30 6.91 -14.86
CA GLU A 57 12.69 8.07 -15.49
C GLU A 57 12.95 9.33 -14.67
N PHE A 58 13.69 10.29 -15.22
CA PHE A 58 13.91 11.58 -14.58
C PHE A 58 12.70 12.49 -14.76
N VAL A 59 12.22 13.06 -13.66
CA VAL A 59 11.00 13.89 -13.63
C VAL A 59 11.30 15.40 -13.53
N GLY A 60 12.57 15.80 -13.44
CA GLY A 60 12.95 17.21 -13.30
C GLY A 60 12.42 18.11 -14.42
N THR A 61 12.37 17.62 -15.67
CA THR A 61 11.79 18.36 -16.80
C THR A 61 10.28 18.58 -16.66
N LEU A 62 9.55 17.66 -16.02
CA LEU A 62 8.12 17.82 -15.74
C LEU A 62 7.88 18.92 -14.70
N TRP A 63 8.81 19.13 -13.78
CA TRP A 63 8.70 20.13 -12.72
C TRP A 63 8.82 21.56 -13.22
N SER A 64 9.34 21.77 -14.43
CA SER A 64 9.31 23.08 -15.10
C SER A 64 7.88 23.54 -15.40
N LYS A 65 6.93 22.61 -15.54
CA LYS A 65 5.52 22.88 -15.87
C LYS A 65 4.64 23.10 -14.62
N VAL A 66 5.18 22.86 -13.42
CA VAL A 66 4.42 22.94 -12.17
C VAL A 66 5.04 24.01 -11.28
N LYS A 67 4.27 25.07 -11.01
CA LYS A 67 4.70 26.15 -10.12
C LYS A 67 4.45 25.75 -8.67
N ARG A 68 5.53 25.61 -7.91
CA ARG A 68 5.48 25.44 -6.45
C ARG A 68 5.05 26.75 -5.78
N PRO A 69 4.13 26.74 -4.79
CA PRO A 69 3.87 27.89 -3.93
C PRO A 69 5.08 28.22 -3.04
N ASP A 70 5.36 29.52 -2.83
CA ASP A 70 6.61 29.96 -2.17
C ASP A 70 6.81 29.44 -0.74
N ARG A 71 5.72 29.20 0.01
CA ARG A 71 5.75 28.76 1.41
C ARG A 71 5.79 27.25 1.58
N THR A 72 5.75 26.48 0.49
CA THR A 72 5.72 25.01 0.54
C THR A 72 7.13 24.45 0.44
N ASP A 73 7.44 23.47 1.28
CA ASP A 73 8.70 22.72 1.17
C ASP A 73 8.86 22.12 -0.24
N GLU A 74 10.04 22.32 -0.83
CA GLU A 74 10.31 21.97 -2.22
C GLU A 74 10.20 20.48 -2.46
N ARG A 75 10.90 19.74 -1.61
CA ARG A 75 10.97 18.29 -1.64
C ARG A 75 9.57 17.69 -1.50
N SER A 76 8.86 18.07 -0.44
CA SER A 76 7.51 17.56 -0.15
C SER A 76 6.55 17.86 -1.29
N PHE A 77 6.60 19.06 -1.85
CA PHE A 77 5.75 19.45 -2.98
C PHE A 77 5.98 18.57 -4.20
N TYR A 78 7.23 18.46 -4.66
CA TYR A 78 7.54 17.74 -5.90
C TYR A 78 7.44 16.22 -5.75
N MET A 79 7.78 15.67 -4.57
CA MET A 79 7.53 14.25 -4.27
C MET A 79 6.04 13.94 -4.27
N ASN A 80 5.19 14.83 -3.74
CA ASN A 80 3.74 14.66 -3.80
C ASN A 80 3.20 14.74 -5.24
N VAL A 81 3.73 15.63 -6.07
CA VAL A 81 3.39 15.69 -7.51
C VAL A 81 3.76 14.37 -8.20
N ALA A 82 4.94 13.81 -7.94
CA ALA A 82 5.36 12.52 -8.49
C ALA A 82 4.49 11.36 -7.99
N MET A 83 4.11 11.36 -6.71
CA MET A 83 3.16 10.38 -6.15
C MET A 83 1.82 10.45 -6.86
N ASN A 84 1.26 11.65 -7.07
CA ASN A 84 -0.02 11.82 -7.75
C ASN A 84 0.03 11.35 -9.21
N ALA A 85 1.16 11.55 -9.89
CA ALA A 85 1.35 11.02 -11.24
C ALA A 85 1.30 9.49 -11.26
N LEU A 86 1.98 8.81 -10.32
CA LEU A 86 1.89 7.36 -10.18
C LEU A 86 0.51 6.88 -9.72
N ALA A 87 -0.16 7.64 -8.86
CA ALA A 87 -1.52 7.35 -8.43
C ALA A 87 -2.51 7.36 -9.60
N HIS A 88 -2.34 8.29 -10.54
CA HIS A 88 -3.11 8.32 -11.78
C HIS A 88 -2.86 7.08 -12.67
N GLU A 89 -1.70 6.42 -12.53
CA GLU A 89 -1.39 5.14 -13.20
C GLU A 89 -1.87 3.89 -12.41
N GLY A 90 -2.62 4.09 -11.32
CA GLY A 90 -3.16 3.02 -10.49
C GLY A 90 -2.21 2.51 -9.40
N PHE A 91 -1.11 3.22 -9.14
CA PHE A 91 -0.26 2.90 -7.99
C PHE A 91 -0.79 3.48 -6.68
N GLU A 92 -0.57 2.75 -5.60
CA GLU A 92 -0.94 3.11 -4.24
C GLU A 92 0.32 3.24 -3.38
N PHE A 93 0.23 4.05 -2.32
CA PHE A 93 1.32 4.20 -1.37
C PHE A 93 1.61 2.87 -0.64
N ALA A 94 2.88 2.47 -0.60
CA ALA A 94 3.33 1.25 0.09
C ALA A 94 4.24 1.55 1.29
N GLY A 95 5.03 2.62 1.22
CA GLY A 95 5.95 3.00 2.28
C GLY A 95 6.85 4.16 1.88
N MET A 96 7.60 4.71 2.84
CA MET A 96 8.58 5.76 2.58
C MET A 96 9.78 5.69 3.52
N THR A 97 10.90 6.22 3.06
CA THR A 97 12.07 6.57 3.87
C THR A 97 12.25 8.08 3.85
N SER A 98 13.38 8.60 4.36
CA SER A 98 13.71 10.02 4.18
C SER A 98 13.72 10.39 2.71
N ASP A 99 14.33 9.54 1.85
CA ASP A 99 14.69 9.87 0.47
C ASP A 99 13.91 9.17 -0.62
N GLU A 100 13.06 8.22 -0.24
CA GLU A 100 12.37 7.39 -1.20
C GLU A 100 10.90 7.22 -0.81
N ILE A 101 10.04 7.16 -1.82
CA ILE A 101 8.64 6.79 -1.67
C ILE A 101 8.40 5.56 -2.52
N ILE A 102 7.89 4.52 -1.89
CA ILE A 102 7.58 3.24 -2.51
C ILE A 102 6.09 3.22 -2.80
N MET A 103 5.77 2.97 -4.05
CA MET A 103 4.42 2.86 -4.59
C MET A 103 4.21 1.44 -5.12
N ARG A 104 3.00 0.89 -5.04
CA ARG A 104 2.69 -0.47 -5.49
C ARG A 104 1.38 -0.53 -6.27
N ARG A 105 1.22 -1.49 -7.18
CA ARG A 105 -0.10 -1.81 -7.76
C ARG A 105 -0.26 -3.30 -8.01
N PRO A 106 -1.49 -3.84 -7.92
CA PRO A 106 -1.74 -5.22 -8.30
C PRO A 106 -1.56 -5.41 -9.81
N ILE A 107 -0.95 -6.52 -10.20
CA ILE A 107 -0.87 -6.96 -11.60
C ILE A 107 -2.17 -7.69 -11.90
N SER A 108 -3.03 -7.08 -12.71
CA SER A 108 -4.19 -7.78 -13.26
C SER A 108 -3.67 -8.75 -14.33
N ARG A 109 -3.84 -10.05 -14.09
CA ARG A 109 -3.64 -11.08 -15.12
C ARG A 109 -4.80 -11.09 -16.10
#